data_AF-A0A699WSD8-F1
#
_entry.id   AF-A0A699WSD8-F1
#
_cell.length_a   1.000
_cell.length_b   1.000
_cell.length_c   1.000
_cell.angle_alpha   90.00
_cell.angle_beta   90.00
_cell.angle_gamma   90.00
#
_symmetry.space_group_name_H-M   'P 1'
#
loop_
_entity.id
_entity.type
_entity.pdbx_description
1 polymer ?
#
loop_
_entity_poly.entity_id
_entity_poly.type
_entity_poly.pdbx_seq_one_letter_code
_entity_poly.pdbx_strand_id
1 'polypeptide(L)'
;MHRSRYPVRFPLKIVQRLLLSYLALVLPMREYLSATTMIPAVISPFLFSVDAEPWPSDKMSKILVDSSRQKLGYSINIQAWRQICAGIILEYPPKDKRAEFDMEGLIPETDLLLDAAHFQAGHTA
;
A
#
# COMPACT_ATOMS: atom_id res chain seq x y z
N MET A 1 23.55 -8.00 6.44
CA MET A 1 22.52 -7.26 5.68
C MET A 1 21.22 -8.06 5.69
N HIS A 2 20.25 -7.68 6.51
CA HIS A 2 18.94 -8.33 6.57
C HIS A 2 18.06 -7.79 5.42
N ARG A 3 17.87 -8.58 4.36
CA ARG A 3 16.85 -8.31 3.33
C ARG A 3 15.47 -8.54 3.97
N SER A 4 14.58 -7.56 3.85
CA SER A 4 13.16 -7.71 4.16
C SER A 4 12.61 -9.00 3.51
N ARG A 5 12.09 -9.92 4.32
CA ARG A 5 11.69 -11.29 3.91
C ARG A 5 10.37 -11.35 3.13
N TYR A 6 9.69 -10.23 2.90
CA TYR A 6 8.41 -10.23 2.17
C TYR A 6 8.41 -9.21 1.04
N PRO A 7 8.88 -9.58 -0.16
CA PRO A 7 8.62 -8.79 -1.33
C PRO A 7 7.28 -9.25 -1.91
N VAL A 8 6.22 -8.47 -1.72
CA VAL A 8 5.17 -8.45 -2.74
C VAL A 8 5.85 -7.87 -3.98
N ARG A 9 6.47 -8.75 -4.80
CA ARG A 9 7.39 -8.33 -5.87
C ARG A 9 6.71 -7.48 -6.91
N PHE A 10 5.39 -7.62 -7.09
CA PHE A 10 4.62 -6.86 -8.06
C PHE A 10 3.18 -6.61 -7.56
N PRO A 11 2.62 -5.40 -7.80
CA PRO A 11 1.22 -5.12 -7.47
C PRO A 11 0.28 -6.01 -8.29
N LEU A 12 -0.98 -6.15 -7.87
CA LEU A 12 -2.01 -6.82 -8.69
C LEU A 12 -2.14 -6.14 -10.06
N LYS A 13 -2.47 -6.90 -11.12
CA LYS A 13 -2.59 -6.38 -12.51
C LYS A 13 -3.47 -5.12 -12.60
N ILE A 14 -4.55 -5.05 -11.82
CA ILE A 14 -5.43 -3.88 -11.79
C ILE A 14 -4.73 -2.64 -11.20
N VAL A 15 -3.97 -2.82 -10.12
CA VAL A 15 -3.20 -1.74 -9.48
C VAL A 15 -2.06 -1.31 -10.40
N GLN A 16 -1.39 -2.26 -11.08
CA GLN A 16 -0.38 -1.96 -12.10
C GLN A 16 -0.95 -1.10 -13.22
N ARG A 17 -2.11 -1.48 -13.77
CA ARG A 17 -2.78 -0.71 -14.84
C ARG A 17 -3.14 0.69 -14.38
N LEU A 18 -3.72 0.82 -13.19
CA LEU A 18 -4.07 2.13 -12.65
C LEU A 18 -2.84 3.02 -12.49
N LEU A 19 -1.76 2.47 -11.91
CA LEU A 19 -0.51 3.20 -11.71
C LEU A 19 0.11 3.60 -13.05
N LEU A 20 0.13 2.71 -14.02
CA LEU A 20 0.65 2.98 -15.37
C LEU A 20 -0.17 4.05 -16.07
N SER A 21 -1.50 3.98 -16.03
CA SER A 21 -2.38 5.00 -16.60
C SER A 21 -2.15 6.36 -15.95
N TYR A 22 -1.98 6.40 -14.63
CA TYR A 22 -1.67 7.66 -13.94
C TYR A 22 -0.31 8.22 -14.37
N LEU A 23 0.75 7.42 -14.33
CA LEU A 23 2.10 7.86 -14.63
C LEU A 23 2.31 8.20 -16.12
N ALA A 24 1.72 7.44 -17.03
CA ALA A 24 1.96 7.60 -18.47
C ALA A 24 1.01 8.59 -19.15
N LEU A 25 -0.18 8.83 -18.58
CA LEU A 25 -1.19 9.69 -19.21
C LEU A 25 -1.52 10.90 -18.36
N VAL A 26 -1.87 10.69 -17.09
CA VAL A 26 -2.35 11.77 -16.23
C VAL A 26 -1.23 12.74 -15.85
N LEU A 27 -0.06 12.22 -15.46
CA LEU A 27 1.07 13.06 -15.05
C LEU A 27 1.59 13.94 -16.21
N PRO A 28 1.88 13.41 -17.41
CA PRO A 28 2.33 14.23 -18.54
C PRO A 28 1.27 15.25 -18.99
N MET A 29 -0.01 14.88 -18.94
CA MET A 29 -1.10 15.81 -19.25
C MET A 29 -1.13 16.98 -18.25
N ARG A 30 -0.93 16.72 -16.96
CA ARG A 30 -0.83 17.78 -15.94
C ARG A 30 0.37 18.68 -16.19
N GLU A 31 1.51 18.12 -16.56
CA GLU A 31 2.72 18.87 -16.93
C GLU A 31 2.47 19.78 -18.14
N TYR A 32 1.86 19.24 -19.19
CA TYR A 32 1.47 20.00 -20.37
C TYR A 32 0.51 21.15 -20.03
N LEU A 33 -0.52 20.89 -19.23
CA LEU A 33 -1.50 21.90 -18.82
C LEU A 33 -0.86 22.98 -17.93
N SER A 34 0.02 22.59 -17.01
CA SER A 34 0.77 23.55 -16.19
C SER A 34 1.73 24.40 -17.01
N ALA A 35 2.30 23.87 -18.09
CA ALA A 35 3.18 24.64 -18.98
C ALA A 35 2.40 25.60 -19.88
N THR A 36 1.16 25.25 -20.24
CA THR A 36 0.31 26.05 -21.16
C THR A 36 -0.54 27.09 -20.44
N THR A 37 -0.95 26.83 -19.20
CA THR A 37 -1.68 27.81 -18.38
C THR A 37 -0.67 28.66 -17.62
N MET A 38 -0.78 29.99 -17.68
CA MET A 38 0.06 30.92 -16.88
C MET A 38 -0.22 30.85 -15.36
N ILE A 39 -0.84 29.77 -14.89
CA ILE A 39 -1.08 29.51 -13.47
C ILE A 39 0.04 28.56 -13.04
N PRO A 40 0.95 28.98 -12.15
CA PRO A 40 1.98 28.09 -11.64
C PRO A 40 1.31 26.99 -10.80
N ALA A 41 1.07 25.83 -11.42
CA ALA A 41 0.61 24.65 -10.73
C ALA A 41 1.84 23.87 -10.27
N VAL A 42 2.05 23.74 -8.96
CA VAL A 42 3.12 22.91 -8.43
C VAL A 42 2.72 21.45 -8.63
N ILE A 43 3.37 20.78 -9.59
CA ILE A 43 3.16 19.35 -9.84
C ILE A 43 4.02 18.58 -8.84
N SER A 44 3.36 17.82 -7.96
CA SER A 44 4.06 17.00 -6.99
C SER A 44 4.84 15.86 -7.66
N PRO A 45 6.08 15.58 -7.25
CA PRO A 45 6.78 14.35 -7.64
C PRO A 45 6.25 13.11 -6.88
N PHE A 46 5.41 13.28 -5.86
CA PHE A 46 4.92 12.18 -5.03
C PHE A 46 3.60 11.61 -5.57
N LEU A 47 3.49 10.28 -5.59
CA LEU A 47 2.26 9.57 -5.98
C LEU A 47 1.08 9.91 -5.06
N PHE A 48 1.35 10.07 -3.76
CA PHE A 48 0.37 10.49 -2.76
C PHE A 48 0.76 11.87 -2.24
N SER A 49 0.07 12.89 -2.73
CA SER A 49 0.33 14.30 -2.39
C SER A 49 -0.95 15.10 -2.22
N VAL A 50 -0.82 16.24 -1.55
CA VAL A 50 -1.80 17.34 -1.56
C VAL A 50 -1.00 18.62 -1.66
N ASP A 51 -1.37 19.50 -2.60
CA ASP A 51 -0.73 20.79 -2.83
C ASP A 51 0.81 20.69 -2.98
N ALA A 52 1.24 19.71 -3.77
CA ALA A 52 2.64 19.36 -4.02
C ALA A 52 3.42 18.71 -2.87
N GLU A 53 2.92 18.77 -1.65
CA GLU A 53 3.52 18.13 -0.49
C GLU A 53 3.15 16.64 -0.40
N PRO A 54 4.06 15.76 0.05
CA PRO A 54 3.73 14.37 0.30
C PRO A 54 2.66 14.27 1.39
N TRP A 55 1.85 13.22 1.33
CA TRP A 55 0.90 12.95 2.40
C TRP A 55 1.62 12.85 3.76
N PRO A 56 1.08 13.48 4.83
CA PRO A 56 1.58 13.24 6.17
C PRO A 56 1.36 11.77 6.55
N SER A 57 2.22 11.26 7.43
CA SER A 57 2.33 9.83 7.76
C SER A 57 1.00 9.21 8.26
N ASP A 58 0.14 10.02 8.86
CA ASP A 58 -1.14 9.61 9.43
C ASP A 58 -2.31 9.64 8.42
N LYS A 59 -2.14 10.30 7.27
CA LYS A 59 -3.22 10.54 6.31
C LYS A 59 -3.81 9.26 5.74
N MET A 60 -2.95 8.31 5.39
CA MET A 60 -3.39 6.99 4.92
C MET A 60 -4.22 6.28 5.97
N SER A 61 -3.78 6.31 7.24
CA SER A 61 -4.49 5.69 8.36
C SER A 61 -5.87 6.33 8.58
N LYS A 62 -5.95 7.67 8.50
CA LYS A 62 -7.23 8.40 8.60
C LYS A 62 -8.19 8.01 7.47
N ILE A 63 -7.72 8.05 6.22
CA ILE A 63 -8.54 7.68 5.05
C ILE A 63 -9.06 6.25 5.18
N LEU A 64 -8.22 5.32 5.64
CA LEU A 64 -8.62 3.93 5.86
C LEU A 64 -9.69 3.80 6.95
N VAL A 65 -9.51 4.47 8.09
CA VAL A 65 -10.48 4.46 9.20
C VAL A 65 -11.82 5.04 8.74
N ASP A 66 -11.81 6.18 8.07
CA ASP A 66 -13.02 6.85 7.60
C ASP A 66 -13.73 6.00 6.53
N SER A 67 -12.98 5.48 5.56
CA SER A 67 -13.52 4.64 4.48
C SER A 67 -14.08 3.31 4.99
N SER A 68 -13.40 2.67 5.95
CA SER A 68 -13.88 1.43 6.56
C SER A 68 -15.14 1.66 7.38
N ARG A 69 -15.19 2.73 8.17
CA ARG A 69 -16.40 3.11 8.90
C ARG A 69 -17.57 3.36 7.96
N GLN A 70 -17.35 4.06 6.85
CA GLN A 70 -18.40 4.35 5.87
C GLN A 70 -18.88 3.10 5.13
N LYS A 71 -17.98 2.20 4.73
CA LYS A 71 -18.31 1.06 3.86
C LYS A 71 -18.67 -0.22 4.61
N LEU A 72 -18.10 -0.41 5.80
CA LEU A 72 -18.22 -1.65 6.58
C LEU A 72 -18.97 -1.44 7.91
N GLY A 73 -19.20 -0.19 8.32
CA GLY A 73 -19.88 0.14 9.57
C GLY A 73 -18.97 0.15 10.81
N TYR A 74 -17.69 -0.19 10.67
CA TYR A 74 -16.70 -0.16 11.76
C TYR A 74 -15.34 0.31 11.25
N SER A 75 -14.55 0.89 12.16
CA SER A 75 -13.21 1.39 11.85
C SER A 75 -12.18 0.26 11.81
N ILE A 76 -11.41 0.20 10.73
CA ILE A 76 -10.23 -0.66 10.60
C ILE A 76 -8.98 0.21 10.67
N ASN A 77 -8.08 -0.09 11.61
CA ASN A 77 -6.78 0.58 11.67
C ASN A 77 -5.80 0.00 10.65
N ILE A 78 -4.71 0.74 10.37
CA ILE A 78 -3.75 0.37 9.32
C ILE A 78 -3.06 -0.98 9.57
N GLN A 79 -2.85 -1.36 10.83
CA GLN A 79 -2.20 -2.62 11.17
C GLN A 79 -3.13 -3.81 10.95
N ALA A 80 -4.37 -3.71 11.43
CA ALA A 80 -5.40 -4.72 11.19
C ALA A 80 -5.65 -4.89 9.69
N TRP A 81 -5.70 -3.80 8.92
CA TRP A 81 -5.83 -3.86 7.47
C TRP A 81 -4.67 -4.60 6.81
N ARG A 82 -3.42 -4.34 7.22
CA ARG A 82 -2.26 -5.08 6.71
C ARG A 82 -2.35 -6.57 6.99
N GLN A 83 -2.77 -6.96 8.20
CA GLN A 83 -2.95 -8.36 8.57
C GLN A 83 -4.06 -9.03 7.75
N ILE A 84 -5.19 -8.35 7.55
CA ILE A 84 -6.28 -8.84 6.69
C ILE A 84 -5.77 -9.05 5.27
N CYS A 85 -5.04 -8.08 4.70
CA CYS A 85 -4.46 -8.22 3.36
C CYS A 85 -3.48 -9.39 3.27
N ALA A 86 -2.63 -9.59 4.27
CA ALA A 86 -1.70 -10.72 4.31
C ALA A 86 -2.45 -12.05 4.36
N GLY A 87 -3.45 -12.16 5.24
CA GLY A 87 -4.31 -13.36 5.35
C GLY A 87 -5.03 -13.68 4.03
N ILE A 88 -5.61 -12.67 3.36
CA ILE A 88 -6.27 -12.87 2.06
C ILE A 88 -5.29 -13.39 1.00
N ILE A 89 -4.06 -12.87 0.97
CA ILE A 89 -3.05 -13.31 -0.01
C ILE A 89 -2.64 -14.77 0.24
N LEU A 90 -2.50 -15.16 1.51
CA LEU A 90 -2.15 -16.53 1.89
C LEU A 90 -3.28 -17.53 1.60
N GLU A 91 -4.53 -17.14 1.87
CA GLU A 91 -5.69 -18.00 1.65
C GLU A 91 -6.03 -18.14 0.15
N TYR A 92 -5.85 -17.07 -0.63
CA TYR A 92 -6.19 -17.03 -2.05
C TYR A 92 -5.00 -16.59 -2.92
N PRO A 93 -3.94 -17.41 -2.99
CA PRO A 93 -2.77 -17.07 -3.78
C PRO A 93 -3.16 -16.94 -5.26
N PRO A 94 -2.60 -15.95 -6.00
CA PRO A 94 -2.85 -15.79 -7.42
C PRO A 94 -2.54 -17.11 -8.15
N LYS A 95 -3.42 -17.52 -9.07
CA LYS A 95 -3.31 -18.80 -9.79
C LYS A 95 -1.95 -19.00 -10.47
N ASP A 96 -1.32 -17.91 -10.92
CA ASP A 96 -0.02 -17.90 -11.61
C ASP A 96 1.20 -17.94 -10.66
N LYS A 97 1.00 -17.90 -9.33
CA LYS A 97 2.08 -17.81 -8.32
C LYS A 97 1.99 -18.84 -7.20
N ARG A 98 1.08 -19.82 -7.27
CA ARG A 98 0.91 -20.85 -6.22
C ARG A 98 2.20 -21.56 -5.83
N ALA A 99 3.08 -21.85 -6.79
CA ALA A 99 4.38 -22.49 -6.54
C ALA A 99 5.43 -21.57 -5.88
N GLU A 100 5.30 -20.24 -5.96
CA GLU A 100 6.20 -19.30 -5.27
C GLU A 100 5.79 -19.06 -3.81
N PHE A 101 4.56 -19.41 -3.45
CA PHE A 101 4.00 -19.26 -2.10
C PHE A 101 3.97 -20.59 -1.31
N ASP A 102 4.53 -21.66 -1.87
CA ASP A 102 4.65 -22.95 -1.19
C ASP A 102 5.71 -22.84 -0.07
N MET A 103 5.26 -22.34 1.07
CA MET A 103 6.05 -22.14 2.28
C MET A 103 6.09 -23.44 3.08
N GLU A 104 6.76 -24.45 2.51
CA GLU A 104 7.11 -25.70 3.17
C GLU A 104 8.16 -25.41 4.27
N GLY A 105 7.69 -24.87 5.38
CA GLY A 105 8.54 -24.35 6.47
C GLY A 105 7.80 -23.51 7.50
N LEU A 106 6.49 -23.73 7.64
CA LEU A 106 5.67 -23.10 8.67
C LEU A 106 6.11 -23.58 10.07
N ILE A 107 7.07 -22.84 10.63
CA ILE A 107 7.22 -22.64 12.07
C ILE A 107 5.81 -22.29 12.61
N PRO A 108 5.37 -22.87 13.74
CA PRO A 108 3.97 -22.81 14.18
C PRO A 108 3.37 -21.41 14.07
N GLU A 109 2.27 -21.35 13.32
CA GLU A 109 1.65 -20.21 12.64
C GLU A 109 1.03 -19.15 13.58
N THR A 110 1.45 -19.10 14.84
CA THR A 110 0.92 -18.19 15.87
C THR A 110 2.03 -17.36 16.54
N ASP A 111 3.25 -17.89 16.70
CA ASP A 111 4.32 -17.18 17.41
C ASP A 111 5.05 -16.15 16.53
N LEU A 112 5.22 -16.40 15.22
CA LEU A 112 5.88 -15.45 14.31
C LEU A 112 5.02 -14.23 13.95
N LEU A 113 3.69 -14.36 14.00
CA LEU A 113 2.76 -13.24 13.84
C LEU A 113 2.76 -12.34 15.07
N LEU A 114 2.94 -12.93 16.27
CA LEU A 114 3.09 -12.17 17.51
C LEU A 114 4.42 -11.41 17.53
N ASP A 115 5.54 -12.04 17.13
CA ASP A 115 6.87 -11.41 17.12
C ASP A 115 7.02 -10.34 16.03
N ALA A 116 6.42 -10.52 14.85
CA ALA A 116 6.41 -9.49 13.81
C ALA A 116 5.52 -8.28 14.19
N ALA A 117 4.43 -8.52 14.92
CA ALA A 117 3.62 -7.47 15.52
C ALA A 117 4.37 -6.76 16.67
N HIS A 118 5.15 -7.48 17.47
CA HIS A 118 5.99 -6.91 18.53
C HIS A 118 7.15 -6.06 17.97
N PHE A 119 7.79 -6.49 16.87
CA PHE A 119 8.86 -5.73 16.23
C PHE A 119 8.37 -4.48 15.48
N GLN A 120 7.12 -4.45 15.01
CA GLN A 120 6.51 -3.22 14.48
C GLN A 120 5.96 -2.29 15.58
N ALA A 121 5.73 -2.79 16.80
CA ALA A 121 5.28 -2.00 17.95
C ALA A 121 6.43 -1.28 18.69
N GLY A 122 7.70 -1.60 18.40
CA GLY A 122 8.88 -1.02 19.05
C GLY A 122 9.35 0.35 18.53
N HIS A 123 8.64 0.98 17.58
CA HIS A 123 9.04 2.28 17.02
C HIS A 123 8.16 3.47 17.42
N THR A 124 7.37 3.32 18.48
CA THR A 124 6.81 4.46 19.21
C THR A 124 7.49 4.59 20.56
N ALA A 125 8.66 5.24 20.57
CA ALA A 125 9.22 5.97 21.69
C ALA A 125 9.82 7.26 21.14
#